data_AF-S7T225-F1
#
_entry.id   AF-S7T225-F1
#
_cell.length_a   1.000
_cell.length_b   1.000
_cell.length_c   1.000
_cell.angle_alpha   90.00
_cell.angle_beta   90.00
_cell.angle_gamma   90.00
#
_symmetry.space_group_name_H-M   'P 1'
#
loop_
_entity.id
_entity.type
_entity.pdbx_description
1 polymer ?
#
loop_
_entity_poly.entity_id
_entity_poly.type
_entity_poly.pdbx_seq_one_letter_code
_entity_poly.pdbx_strand_id
1 'polypeptide(L)'
;MGYSRQQFYEIRRNFQSFGADGLLDRLPGARGPHPNRVDEAVEKAILDYSRDFPTHGPLRVAQQLVLQGVQVSSGGVRVSGAATTCSPVIHGSYGWSVSRVRRT
;
A
#
# COMPACT_ATOMS: atom_id res chain seq x y z
N MET A 1 -26.56 -15.62 17.55
CA MET A 1 -26.18 -15.02 16.25
C MET A 1 -24.82 -14.37 16.44
N GLY A 2 -23.83 -14.68 15.58
CA GLY A 2 -22.41 -14.35 15.78
C GLY A 2 -22.01 -12.90 15.54
N TYR A 3 -22.83 -11.93 15.98
CA TYR A 3 -22.56 -10.49 15.85
C TYR A 3 -22.99 -9.74 17.11
N SER A 4 -22.35 -8.61 17.38
CA SER A 4 -22.65 -7.77 18.54
C SER A 4 -23.97 -7.02 18.36
N ARG A 5 -24.60 -6.63 19.48
CA ARG A 5 -25.82 -5.81 19.47
C ARG A 5 -25.64 -4.51 18.67
N GLN A 6 -24.45 -3.91 18.72
CA GLN A 6 -24.14 -2.68 17.98
C GLN A 6 -24.16 -2.94 16.46
N GLN A 7 -23.48 -3.98 15.99
CA GLN A 7 -23.47 -4.36 14.57
C GLN A 7 -24.87 -4.60 14.04
N PHE A 8 -25.75 -5.23 14.84
CA PHE A 8 -27.15 -5.43 14.46
C PHE A 8 -27.90 -4.12 14.17
N TYR A 9 -27.74 -3.12 15.05
CA TYR A 9 -28.41 -1.83 14.86
C TYR A 9 -27.80 -1.00 13.73
N GLU A 10 -26.50 -1.14 13.47
CA GLU A 10 -25.83 -0.52 12.31
C GLU A 10 -26.38 -1.10 10.99
N ILE A 11 -26.47 -2.43 10.89
CA ILE A 11 -27.05 -3.11 9.72
C ILE A 11 -28.52 -2.70 9.53
N ARG A 12 -29.31 -2.69 10.61
CA ARG A 12 -30.73 -2.29 10.55
C ARG A 12 -30.90 -0.84 10.10
N ARG A 13 -30.07 0.07 10.63
CA ARG A 13 -30.10 1.50 10.25
C ARG A 13 -29.74 1.66 8.77
N ASN A 14 -28.70 0.98 8.29
CA ASN A 14 -28.28 1.06 6.91
C ASN A 14 -29.35 0.53 5.95
N PHE A 15 -30.03 -0.57 6.31
CA PHE A 15 -31.15 -1.09 5.52
C PHE A 15 -32.31 -0.09 5.43
N GLN A 16 -32.67 0.54 6.55
CA GLN A 16 -33.76 1.52 6.59
C GLN A 16 -33.43 2.80 5.81
N SER A 17 -32.17 3.23 5.84
CA SER A 17 -31.73 4.47 5.16
C SER A 17 -31.42 4.29 3.67
N PHE A 18 -30.85 3.15 3.28
CA PHE A 18 -30.29 2.95 1.94
C PHE A 18 -30.79 1.66 1.25
N GLY A 19 -31.75 0.95 1.84
CA GLY A 19 -32.27 -0.30 1.30
C GLY A 19 -31.21 -1.41 1.22
N ALA A 20 -31.34 -2.27 0.21
CA ALA A 20 -30.38 -3.36 -0.03
C ALA A 20 -28.96 -2.86 -0.35
N ASP A 21 -28.83 -1.71 -1.01
CA ASP A 21 -27.53 -1.10 -1.35
C ASP A 21 -26.74 -0.62 -0.12
N GLY A 22 -27.43 -0.43 1.01
CA GLY A 22 -26.83 -0.10 2.30
C GLY A 22 -26.11 -1.25 3.00
N LEU A 23 -26.39 -2.49 2.58
CA LEU A 23 -25.76 -3.70 3.14
C LEU A 23 -24.49 -4.10 2.39
N LEU A 24 -24.21 -3.46 1.25
CA LEU A 24 -22.96 -3.67 0.53
C LEU A 24 -21.80 -3.20 1.40
N ASP A 25 -20.79 -4.07 1.56
CA ASP A 25 -19.56 -3.76 2.25
C ASP A 25 -18.86 -2.60 1.55
N ARG A 26 -19.09 -1.39 2.08
CA ARG A 26 -18.26 -0.22 1.76
C ARG A 26 -16.97 -0.38 2.53
N LEU A 27 -16.12 -1.30 2.09
CA LEU A 27 -14.72 -1.27 2.52
C LEU A 27 -14.25 0.16 2.26
N PRO A 28 -13.68 0.85 3.25
CA PRO A 28 -12.91 2.05 2.98
C PRO A 28 -11.68 1.60 2.22
N GLY A 29 -11.84 1.30 0.93
CA GLY A 29 -10.74 1.18 -0.01
C GLY A 29 -9.94 2.45 0.08
N ALA A 30 -8.62 2.32 -0.10
CA ALA A 30 -7.70 3.45 -0.04
C ALA A 30 -8.28 4.63 -0.83
N ARG A 31 -8.71 5.67 -0.11
CA ARG A 31 -9.28 6.88 -0.70
C ARG A 31 -8.14 7.61 -1.39
N GLY A 32 -7.98 7.32 -2.68
CA GLY A 32 -6.99 7.94 -3.55
C GLY A 32 -5.60 7.28 -3.54
N PRO A 33 -4.74 7.67 -4.49
CA PRO A 33 -3.35 7.23 -4.53
C PRO A 33 -2.64 7.57 -3.20
N HIS A 34 -1.84 6.63 -2.70
CA HIS A 34 -1.05 6.82 -1.49
C HIS A 34 -0.23 8.12 -1.60
N PRO A 35 -0.07 8.92 -0.52
CA PRO A 35 0.65 10.20 -0.57
C PRO A 35 2.11 10.09 -1.06
N ASN A 36 2.70 8.89 -0.99
CA ASN A 36 4.02 8.59 -1.55
C ASN A 36 3.96 7.89 -2.92
N ARG A 37 2.88 8.06 -3.68
CA ARG A 37 2.80 7.49 -5.03
C ARG A 37 3.79 8.24 -5.92
N VAL A 38 4.69 7.47 -6.52
CA VAL A 38 5.72 7.96 -7.43
C VAL A 38 5.13 8.01 -8.83
N ASP A 39 5.67 8.87 -9.70
CA ASP A 39 5.26 8.94 -11.11
C ASP A 39 5.47 7.59 -11.82
N GLU A 40 4.62 7.26 -12.79
CA GLU A 40 4.66 5.98 -13.50
C GLU A 40 5.98 5.75 -14.24
N ALA A 41 6.60 6.82 -14.76
CA ALA A 41 7.91 6.72 -15.41
C ALA A 41 9.01 6.31 -14.43
N VAL A 42 8.92 6.82 -13.21
CA VAL A 42 9.88 6.53 -12.12
C VAL A 42 9.65 5.13 -11.57
N GLU A 43 8.39 4.71 -11.41
CA GLU A 43 8.04 3.34 -11.03
C GLU A 43 8.59 2.32 -12.04
N LYS A 44 8.45 2.60 -13.34
CA LYS A 44 9.01 1.76 -14.39
C LYS A 44 10.53 1.65 -14.30
N ALA A 45 11.25 2.77 -14.12
CA ALA A 45 12.69 2.78 -13.96
C ALA A 45 13.16 1.96 -12.74
N ILE A 46 12.42 2.05 -11.62
CA ILE A 46 12.67 1.25 -10.43
C ILE A 46 12.47 -0.24 -10.73
N LEU A 47 11.38 -0.62 -11.39
CA LEU A 47 11.07 -2.01 -11.72
C LEU A 47 12.09 -2.62 -12.68
N ASP A 48 12.49 -1.88 -13.71
CA ASP A 48 13.49 -2.33 -14.68
C ASP A 48 14.85 -2.55 -13.99
N TYR A 49 15.29 -1.60 -13.16
CA TYR A 49 16.52 -1.75 -12.39
C TYR A 49 16.49 -2.93 -11.39
N SER A 50 15.35 -3.13 -10.73
CA SER A 50 15.18 -4.24 -9.77
C SER A 50 15.14 -5.61 -10.44
N ARG A 51 14.72 -5.69 -11.71
CA ARG A 51 14.80 -6.93 -12.50
C ARG A 51 16.25 -7.29 -12.83
N ASP A 52 17.07 -6.30 -13.16
CA ASP A 52 18.49 -6.51 -13.48
C ASP A 52 19.32 -6.85 -12.24
N PHE A 53 19.00 -6.24 -11.09
CA PHE A 53 19.75 -6.40 -9.84
C PHE A 53 18.86 -6.76 -8.64
N PRO A 54 18.39 -8.02 -8.54
CA PRO A 54 17.45 -8.44 -7.51
C PRO A 54 18.02 -8.43 -6.08
N THR A 55 19.35 -8.39 -5.93
CA THR A 55 20.02 -8.35 -4.62
C THR A 55 20.16 -6.95 -4.06
N HIS A 56 19.88 -5.91 -4.85
CA HIS A 56 20.03 -4.53 -4.42
C HIS A 56 18.85 -4.09 -3.54
N GLY A 57 19.17 -3.70 -2.30
CA GLY A 57 18.18 -3.13 -1.38
C GLY A 57 17.68 -1.73 -1.81
N PRO A 58 16.55 -1.27 -1.25
CA PRO A 58 15.86 -0.04 -1.69
C PRO A 58 16.71 1.23 -1.58
N LEU A 59 17.65 1.29 -0.64
CA LEU A 59 18.58 2.41 -0.52
C LEU A 59 19.58 2.46 -1.69
N ARG A 60 20.10 1.29 -2.09
CA ARG A 60 21.07 1.17 -3.19
C ARG A 60 20.40 1.44 -4.54
N VAL A 61 19.18 0.94 -4.73
CA VAL A 61 18.35 1.25 -5.91
C VAL A 61 18.11 2.76 -6.02
N ALA A 62 17.71 3.43 -4.93
CA ALA A 62 17.46 4.86 -4.94
C ALA A 62 18.72 5.67 -5.29
N GLN A 63 19.88 5.33 -4.72
CA GLN A 63 21.15 6.00 -5.02
C GLN A 63 21.55 5.84 -6.49
N GLN A 64 21.35 4.66 -7.07
CA GLN A 64 21.70 4.38 -8.47
C GLN A 64 20.77 5.10 -9.44
N LEU A 65 19.48 5.15 -9.15
CA LEU A 65 18.51 5.91 -9.93
C LEU A 65 18.80 7.43 -9.87
N VAL A 66 19.23 7.94 -8.71
CA VAL A 66 19.66 9.35 -8.58
C VAL A 66 20.86 9.64 -9.48
N LEU A 67 21.83 8.72 -9.58
CA LEU A 67 22.95 8.86 -10.52
C LEU A 67 22.52 8.83 -11.99
N GLN A 68 21.42 8.16 -12.30
CA GLN A 68 20.80 8.12 -13.63
C GLN A 68 19.87 9.32 -13.90
N GLY A 69 19.80 10.29 -12.97
CA GLY A 69 18.97 11.50 -13.09
C GLY A 69 17.54 11.35 -12.58
N VAL A 70 17.17 10.19 -12.03
CA VAL A 70 15.84 9.91 -11.48
C VAL A 70 15.84 10.14 -9.97
N GLN A 71 15.22 11.23 -9.53
CA GLN A 71 15.19 11.61 -8.11
C GLN A 71 14.17 10.78 -7.33
N VAL A 72 14.65 9.82 -6.53
CA VAL A 72 13.80 8.95 -5.70
C VAL A 72 14.35 8.77 -4.29
N SER A 73 13.44 8.69 -3.31
CA SER A 73 13.79 8.32 -1.94
C SER A 73 13.67 6.81 -1.73
N SER A 74 14.40 6.28 -0.75
CA SER A 74 14.32 4.86 -0.37
C SER A 74 12.91 4.44 0.09
N GLY A 75 12.11 5.37 0.61
CA GLY A 75 10.70 5.15 0.94
C GLY A 75 9.81 5.02 -0.30
N GLY A 76 10.06 5.82 -1.34
CA GLY A 76 9.35 5.72 -2.62
C GLY A 76 9.55 4.35 -3.28
N VAL A 77 10.79 3.83 -3.26
CA VAL A 77 11.14 2.50 -3.80
C VAL A 77 10.44 1.35 -3.08
N ARG A 78 10.15 1.49 -1.78
CA ARG A 78 9.41 0.48 -1.00
C ARG A 78 7.92 0.48 -1.30
N VAL A 79 7.34 1.67 -1.46
CA VAL A 79 5.92 1.84 -1.77
C VAL A 79 5.61 1.38 -3.20
N SER A 80 6.55 1.50 -4.12
CA SER A 80 6.43 1.04 -5.52
C SER A 80 6.58 -0.48 -5.71
N GLY A 81 6.59 -1.27 -4.63
CA GLY A 81 6.53 -2.75 -4.70
C GLY A 81 7.80 -3.47 -5.14
N ALA A 82 8.83 -2.76 -5.60
CA ALA A 82 10.05 -3.37 -6.15
C ALA A 82 10.89 -4.16 -5.13
N ALA A 83 10.72 -3.88 -3.82
CA ALA A 83 11.43 -4.58 -2.75
C ALA A 83 10.70 -5.82 -2.19
N THR A 84 9.44 -6.07 -2.56
CA THR A 84 8.64 -7.17 -1.98
C THR A 84 8.69 -8.46 -2.83
N THR A 85 9.04 -8.38 -4.11
CA THR A 85 9.06 -9.55 -5.01
C THR A 85 10.35 -10.36 -5.02
N CYS A 86 11.40 -9.94 -4.31
CA CYS A 86 12.63 -10.74 -4.15
C CYS A 86 12.76 -11.23 -2.71
N SER A 87 11.89 -12.15 -2.29
CA SER A 87 12.12 -12.99 -1.11
C SER A 87 12.04 -14.46 -1.51
N PRO A 88 13.00 -15.31 -1.12
CA PRO A 88 12.81 -16.75 -1.18
C PRO A 88 11.72 -17.09 -0.16
N VAL A 89 10.72 -17.85 -0.60
CA VAL A 89 9.65 -18.50 0.17
C VAL A 89 9.80 -18.37 1.70
N ILE A 90 9.05 -17.44 2.32
CA ILE A 90 8.71 -17.54 3.74
C ILE A 90 7.23 -17.15 3.90
N HIS A 91 6.41 -18.15 4.18
CA HIS A 91 5.06 -17.95 4.72
C HIS A 91 5.19 -17.25 6.08
N GLY A 92 4.70 -16.01 6.18
CA GLY A 92 4.78 -15.26 7.43
C GLY A 92 3.96 -13.98 7.37
N SER A 93 2.73 -14.06 7.86
CA SER A 93 1.80 -12.98 8.15
C SER A 93 2.46 -11.83 8.92
N TYR A 94 2.60 -10.66 8.29
CA TYR A 94 2.84 -9.40 9.01
C TYR A 94 1.93 -8.30 8.49
N GLY A 95 0.98 -7.93 9.35
CA GLY A 95 0.06 -6.81 9.16
C GLY A 95 0.80 -5.48 9.06
N TRP A 96 0.33 -4.65 8.15
CA TRP A 96 0.84 -3.30 7.93
C TRP A 96 0.27 -2.36 8.99
N SER A 97 1.09 -2.01 9.98
CA SER A 97 0.80 -0.91 10.91
C SER A 97 1.35 0.40 10.32
N VAL A 98 0.48 1.22 9.73
CA VAL A 98 0.85 2.58 9.31
C VAL A 98 0.87 3.48 10.55
N SER A 99 2.05 3.64 11.15
CA SER A 99 2.26 4.61 12.23
C SER A 99 2.19 6.03 11.67
N ARG A 100 1.01 6.65 11.82
CA ARG A 100 0.76 8.07 11.54
C ARG A 100 1.60 8.93 12.50
N VAL A 101 2.75 9.41 12.05
CA VAL A 101 3.49 10.50 12.72
C VAL A 101 2.60 11.74 12.71
N ARG A 102 1.96 12.04 13.84
CA ARG A 102 1.37 13.36 14.07
C ARG A 102 2.52 14.33 14.25
N ARG A 103 2.64 15.29 13.32
CA ARG A 103 3.41 16.51 13.52
C ARG A 103 2.56 17.48 14.35
N THR A 104 3.23 18.19 15.25
CA THR A 104 2.80 19.06 16.36
C THR A 104 2.30 18.34 17.61
#